data_AF-A0A1V9ZB82-F1
#
_entry.id   AF-A0A1V9ZB82-F1
#
_cell.length_a   1.000
_cell.length_b   1.000
_cell.length_c   1.000
_cell.angle_alpha   90.00
_cell.angle_beta   90.00
_cell.angle_gamma   90.00
#
_symmetry.space_group_name_H-M   'P 1'
#
loop_
_entity.id
_entity.type
_entity.pdbx_description
1 polymer ?
#
loop_
_entity_poly.entity_id
_entity_poly.type
_entity_poly.pdbx_seq_one_letter_code
_entity_poly.pdbx_strand_id
1 'polypeptide(L)'
;MGIRRYRRTLQVVTILGIVGGVVVAYYGITLSALVHASVPDGSFLSVAAVALSTLGCLYACASILGFCGSTAKHERVRCLMVYFYATIIVCVVLVLFAYLALAAPSTVSNWLRLHWSSLGLEDEVCCSTFDDAHAYLRRRFISMGIIAAVSVVCMLLALYCVIKIVTVPVVMRDILTVINVIFIVLGLGMFSYGIHMTSHDVLDAGQHWIASLFIGVGVLVFTLSTIGLVGAKAKNRSVLLVYAVGIGLSMLLLVASAVFAFIAASHLAQAYGDVHAAGDIACSAHLFGCSNCTGDIACLGAQQRAPHVDVWQACNTSNPLPCHQNRTVLFPHGPANATASSAIYNQAADCGRCPEWPPAEVSSYVRRCLDLVGIVSLLNVLFLAIALGATLILRRSLLGYQTESI
;
A
#
# COMPACT_ATOMS: atom_id res chain seq x y z
N MET A 1 -11.90 22.74 -28.45
CA MET A 1 -11.50 23.68 -27.37
C MET A 1 -10.14 24.29 -27.71
N GLY A 2 -9.98 25.62 -27.63
CA GLY A 2 -8.69 26.27 -27.93
C GLY A 2 -7.64 26.10 -26.81
N ILE A 3 -6.35 26.14 -27.17
CA ILE A 3 -5.18 25.97 -26.26
C ILE A 3 -5.27 26.88 -25.01
N ARG A 4 -5.84 28.08 -25.15
CA ARG A 4 -6.03 29.03 -24.03
C ARG A 4 -6.98 28.49 -22.95
N ARG A 5 -8.01 27.71 -23.31
CA ARG A 5 -8.94 27.08 -22.35
C ARG A 5 -8.24 25.96 -21.57
N TYR A 6 -7.54 25.05 -22.25
CA TYR A 6 -6.76 23.99 -21.59
C TYR A 6 -5.73 24.53 -20.60
N ARG A 7 -5.11 25.68 -20.90
CA ARG A 7 -4.17 26.33 -19.98
C ARG A 7 -4.84 26.84 -18.70
N ARG A 8 -6.01 27.48 -18.82
CA ARG A 8 -6.78 27.93 -17.65
C ARG A 8 -7.28 26.74 -16.83
N THR A 9 -7.76 25.69 -17.48
CA THR A 9 -8.17 24.45 -16.80
C THR A 9 -6.98 23.84 -16.05
N LEU A 10 -5.81 23.74 -16.69
CA LEU A 10 -4.60 23.24 -16.05
C LEU A 10 -4.23 24.07 -14.81
N GLN A 11 -4.30 25.40 -14.89
CA GLN A 11 -4.05 26.29 -13.75
C GLN A 11 -4.98 26.00 -12.57
N VAL A 12 -6.29 25.93 -12.82
CA VAL A 12 -7.28 25.64 -11.78
C VAL A 12 -7.03 24.28 -11.15
N VAL A 13 -6.80 23.26 -11.98
CA VAL A 13 -6.52 21.90 -11.50
C VAL A 13 -5.21 21.82 -10.72
N THR A 14 -4.16 22.54 -11.13
CA THR A 14 -2.90 22.60 -10.35
C THR A 14 -3.08 23.30 -9.01
N ILE A 15 -3.92 24.34 -8.91
CA ILE A 15 -4.23 24.99 -7.62
C ILE A 15 -4.97 24.01 -6.70
N LEU A 16 -5.98 23.31 -7.22
CA LEU A 16 -6.67 22.24 -6.49
C LEU A 16 -5.70 21.13 -6.06
N GLY A 17 -4.71 20.81 -6.90
CA GLY A 17 -3.66 19.85 -6.56
C GLY A 17 -2.73 20.31 -5.46
N ILE A 18 -2.38 21.61 -5.39
CA ILE A 18 -1.62 22.18 -4.27
C ILE A 18 -2.41 22.01 -2.97
N VAL A 19 -3.69 22.40 -2.97
CA VAL A 19 -4.56 22.27 -1.79
C VAL A 19 -4.67 20.79 -1.37
N GLY A 20 -4.92 19.89 -2.33
CA GLY A 20 -4.97 18.45 -2.07
C GLY A 20 -3.67 17.90 -1.48
N GLY A 21 -2.51 18.29 -2.02
CA GLY A 21 -1.20 17.89 -1.51
C GLY A 21 -0.92 18.37 -0.09
N VAL A 22 -1.26 19.62 0.22
CA VAL A 22 -1.13 20.19 1.58
C VAL A 22 -2.04 19.44 2.57
N VAL A 23 -3.28 19.13 2.17
CA VAL A 23 -4.20 18.36 3.01
C VAL A 23 -3.66 16.96 3.29
N VAL A 24 -3.18 16.24 2.27
CA VAL A 24 -2.56 14.92 2.45
C VAL A 24 -1.30 15.00 3.33
N ALA A 25 -0.46 16.01 3.14
CA ALA A 25 0.73 16.22 3.96
C ALA A 25 0.37 16.47 5.43
N TYR A 26 -0.61 17.35 5.69
CA TYR A 26 -1.13 17.62 7.03
C TYR A 26 -1.61 16.34 7.71
N TYR A 27 -2.39 15.51 7.02
CA TYR A 27 -2.82 14.23 7.56
C TYR A 27 -1.65 13.30 7.89
N GLY A 28 -0.66 13.18 7.00
CA GLY A 28 0.54 12.38 7.26
C GLY A 28 1.31 12.85 8.49
N ILE A 29 1.45 14.17 8.68
CA ILE A 29 2.08 14.75 9.88
C ILE A 29 1.28 14.43 11.14
N THR A 30 -0.04 14.63 11.11
CA THR A 30 -0.89 14.33 12.28
C THR A 30 -0.85 12.85 12.65
N LEU A 31 -0.88 11.95 11.66
CA LEU A 31 -0.78 10.50 11.89
C LEU A 31 0.59 10.14 12.45
N SER A 32 1.66 10.73 11.93
CA SER A 32 3.02 10.48 12.44
C SER A 32 3.16 10.92 13.89
N ALA A 33 2.61 12.08 14.25
CA ALA A 33 2.64 12.58 15.62
C ALA A 33 1.85 11.68 16.58
N LEU A 34 0.66 11.21 16.17
CA LEU A 34 -0.17 10.26 16.92
C LEU A 34 0.55 8.93 17.16
N VAL A 35 1.14 8.37 16.10
CA VAL A 35 1.87 7.10 16.18
C VAL A 35 3.07 7.21 17.11
N HIS A 36 3.84 8.31 17.01
CA HIS A 36 5.02 8.52 17.83
C HIS A 36 4.68 8.71 19.31
N ALA A 37 3.53 9.34 19.61
CA ALA A 37 3.02 9.44 20.97
C ALA A 37 2.57 8.09 21.54
N SER A 38 2.04 7.19 20.69
CA SER A 38 1.49 5.90 21.13
C SER A 38 2.54 4.79 21.35
N VAL A 39 3.66 4.81 20.62
CA VAL A 39 4.70 3.76 20.70
C VAL A 39 6.08 4.41 20.57
N PRO A 40 6.80 4.65 21.69
CA PRO A 40 8.12 5.29 21.68
C PRO A 40 9.16 4.57 20.81
N ASP A 41 9.07 3.23 20.71
CA ASP A 41 10.02 2.37 19.99
C ASP A 41 9.50 1.87 18.62
N GLY A 42 8.33 2.34 18.18
CA GLY A 42 7.61 1.86 16.98
C GLY A 42 8.15 2.42 15.67
N SER A 43 9.38 2.05 15.29
CA SER A 43 10.09 2.60 14.12
C SER A 43 9.32 2.43 12.80
N PHE A 44 8.74 1.26 12.52
CA PHE A 44 8.10 0.97 11.22
C PHE A 44 6.82 1.76 10.93
N LEU A 45 5.95 1.96 11.93
CA LEU A 45 4.67 2.64 11.73
C LEU A 45 4.87 4.15 11.54
N SER A 46 5.92 4.71 12.16
CA SER A 46 6.37 6.08 11.92
C SER A 46 6.82 6.30 10.47
N VAL A 47 7.47 5.30 9.86
CA VAL A 47 7.97 5.38 8.47
C VAL A 47 6.82 5.49 7.48
N ALA A 48 5.72 4.78 7.68
CA ALA A 48 4.55 4.86 6.80
C ALA A 48 3.85 6.23 6.88
N ALA A 49 3.75 6.81 8.08
CA ALA A 49 3.15 8.12 8.27
C ALA A 49 4.03 9.26 7.71
N VAL A 50 5.35 9.15 7.86
CA VAL A 50 6.33 10.06 7.24
C VAL A 50 6.35 9.89 5.71
N ALA A 51 6.20 8.67 5.20
CA ALA A 51 6.06 8.43 3.75
C ALA A 51 4.80 9.15 3.20
N LEU A 52 3.70 9.18 3.95
CA LEU A 52 2.50 9.90 3.54
C LEU A 52 2.71 11.43 3.53
N SER A 53 3.38 11.98 4.55
CA SER A 53 3.63 13.42 4.61
C SER A 53 4.55 13.88 3.48
N THR A 54 5.63 13.13 3.24
CA THR A 54 6.58 13.38 2.14
C THR A 54 5.89 13.30 0.78
N LEU A 55 4.98 12.33 0.59
CA LEU A 55 4.20 12.21 -0.62
C LEU A 55 3.26 13.41 -0.84
N GLY A 56 2.58 13.88 0.21
CA GLY A 56 1.75 15.09 0.14
C GLY A 56 2.57 16.33 -0.25
N CYS A 57 3.78 16.48 0.32
CA CYS A 57 4.71 17.53 -0.06
C CYS A 57 5.18 17.40 -1.51
N LEU A 58 5.54 16.20 -1.97
CA LEU A 58 5.90 15.94 -3.37
C LEU A 58 4.76 16.28 -4.32
N TYR A 59 3.51 15.97 -3.95
CA TYR A 59 2.34 16.33 -4.73
C TYR A 59 2.16 17.86 -4.83
N ALA A 60 2.28 18.57 -3.71
CA ALA A 60 2.18 20.03 -3.70
C ALA A 60 3.30 20.66 -4.55
N CYS A 61 4.55 20.21 -4.40
CA CYS A 61 5.70 20.67 -5.19
C CYS A 61 5.50 20.40 -6.69
N ALA A 62 5.06 19.19 -7.06
CA ALA A 62 4.74 18.87 -8.45
C ALA A 62 3.65 19.81 -8.99
N SER A 63 2.59 20.06 -8.22
CA SER A 63 1.51 20.96 -8.62
C SER A 63 1.97 22.41 -8.81
N ILE A 64 2.91 22.90 -7.99
CA ILE A 64 3.56 24.20 -8.19
C ILE A 64 4.34 24.23 -9.50
N LEU A 65 5.11 23.18 -9.83
CA LEU A 65 5.81 23.08 -11.10
C LEU A 65 4.85 23.09 -12.30
N GLY A 66 3.70 22.42 -12.18
CA GLY A 66 2.63 22.46 -13.18
C GLY A 66 2.05 23.85 -13.38
N PHE A 67 1.82 24.58 -12.29
CA PHE A 67 1.34 25.95 -12.32
C PHE A 67 2.37 26.89 -13.00
N CYS A 68 3.64 26.81 -12.60
CA CYS A 68 4.75 27.57 -13.21
C CYS A 68 4.94 27.23 -14.69
N GLY A 69 4.86 25.95 -15.07
CA GLY A 69 4.94 25.52 -16.47
C GLY A 69 3.77 26.04 -17.32
N SER A 70 2.60 26.21 -16.72
CA SER A 70 1.44 26.80 -17.39
C SER A 70 1.61 28.30 -17.64
N THR A 71 2.30 29.04 -16.77
CA THR A 71 2.46 30.51 -16.84
C THR A 71 3.72 30.92 -17.61
N ALA A 72 4.78 30.13 -17.56
CA ALA A 72 6.05 30.43 -18.21
C ALA A 72 5.93 30.59 -19.75
N LYS A 73 6.65 31.58 -20.29
CA LYS A 73 6.79 31.82 -21.73
C LYS A 73 8.01 31.09 -22.32
N HIS A 74 9.16 31.17 -21.65
CA HIS A 74 10.37 30.42 -21.99
C HIS A 74 10.40 29.08 -21.26
N GLU A 75 10.98 28.06 -21.91
CA GLU A 75 11.16 26.68 -21.38
C GLU A 75 9.90 25.91 -20.93
N ARG A 76 8.69 26.40 -21.24
CA ARG A 76 7.41 25.77 -20.89
C ARG A 76 7.39 24.25 -21.08
N VAL A 77 7.88 23.77 -22.22
CA VAL A 77 7.80 22.35 -22.58
C VAL A 77 8.59 21.51 -21.58
N ARG A 78 9.78 21.95 -21.15
CA ARG A 78 10.60 21.23 -20.17
C ARG A 78 9.89 21.13 -18.81
N CYS A 79 9.39 22.26 -18.29
CA CYS A 79 8.66 22.26 -17.02
C CYS A 79 7.38 21.41 -17.07
N LEU A 80 6.60 21.49 -18.15
CA LEU A 80 5.39 20.67 -18.30
C LEU A 80 5.70 19.18 -18.41
N MET A 81 6.82 18.81 -19.02
CA MET A 81 7.26 17.41 -19.09
C MET A 81 7.69 16.90 -17.71
N VAL A 82 8.50 17.66 -16.96
CA VAL A 82 8.84 17.30 -15.57
C VAL A 82 7.59 17.15 -14.71
N TYR A 83 6.65 18.09 -14.80
CA TYR A 83 5.36 18.02 -14.12
C TYR A 83 4.57 16.77 -14.51
N PHE A 84 4.51 16.45 -15.81
CA PHE A 84 3.80 15.27 -16.31
C PHE A 84 4.33 13.98 -15.67
N TYR A 85 5.64 13.79 -15.65
CA TYR A 85 6.26 12.59 -15.07
C TYR A 85 6.11 12.53 -13.55
N ALA A 86 6.34 13.64 -12.85
CA ALA A 86 6.13 13.70 -11.40
C ALA A 86 4.68 13.36 -11.04
N THR A 87 3.71 13.90 -11.80
CA THR A 87 2.29 13.65 -11.58
C THR A 87 1.92 12.19 -11.82
N ILE A 88 2.49 11.52 -12.82
CA ILE A 88 2.28 10.08 -13.02
C ILE A 88 2.75 9.28 -11.79
N ILE A 89 3.97 9.54 -11.31
CA ILE A 89 4.54 8.83 -10.15
C ILE A 89 3.66 9.04 -8.92
N VAL A 90 3.34 10.30 -8.60
CA VAL A 90 2.51 10.61 -7.43
C VAL A 90 1.09 10.04 -7.59
N CYS A 91 0.54 10.02 -8.81
CA CYS A 91 -0.77 9.42 -9.07
C CYS A 91 -0.79 7.92 -8.75
N VAL A 92 0.26 7.16 -9.12
CA VAL A 92 0.35 5.73 -8.79
C VAL A 92 0.31 5.53 -7.29
N VAL A 93 1.17 6.26 -6.56
CA VAL A 93 1.26 6.08 -5.12
C VAL A 93 -0.01 6.57 -4.42
N LEU A 94 -0.67 7.61 -4.91
CA LEU A 94 -1.98 8.07 -4.40
C LEU A 94 -3.10 7.09 -4.67
N VAL A 95 -3.11 6.36 -5.79
CA VAL A 95 -4.10 5.29 -6.04
C VAL A 95 -3.92 4.17 -5.03
N LEU A 96 -2.69 3.75 -4.78
CA LEU A 96 -2.38 2.73 -3.75
C LEU A 96 -2.80 3.23 -2.37
N PHE A 97 -2.48 4.48 -2.04
CA PHE A 97 -2.90 5.08 -0.79
C PHE A 97 -4.42 5.19 -0.65
N ALA A 98 -5.13 5.61 -1.70
CA ALA A 98 -6.59 5.71 -1.69
C ALA A 98 -7.23 4.34 -1.44
N TYR A 99 -6.74 3.30 -2.11
CA TYR A 99 -7.19 1.94 -1.88
C TYR A 99 -6.89 1.50 -0.44
N LEU A 100 -5.66 1.68 0.03
CA LEU A 100 -5.28 1.33 1.41
C LEU A 100 -6.12 2.09 2.44
N ALA A 101 -6.39 3.37 2.25
CA ALA A 101 -7.22 4.18 3.15
C ALA A 101 -8.69 3.72 3.16
N LEU A 102 -9.22 3.29 2.01
CA LEU A 102 -10.59 2.74 1.92
C LEU A 102 -10.68 1.31 2.46
N ALA A 103 -9.60 0.53 2.35
CA ALA A 103 -9.47 -0.81 2.90
C ALA A 103 -9.05 -0.84 4.38
N ALA A 104 -8.49 0.25 4.90
CA ALA A 104 -7.99 0.36 6.27
C ALA A 104 -9.04 0.22 7.39
N PRO A 105 -10.35 0.56 7.23
CA PRO A 105 -11.27 0.60 8.36
C PRO A 105 -11.33 -0.67 9.22
N SER A 106 -11.21 -1.87 8.63
CA SER A 106 -11.17 -3.09 9.45
C SER A 106 -9.78 -3.46 9.95
N THR A 107 -8.72 -2.94 9.34
CA THR A 107 -7.37 -3.12 9.89
C THR A 107 -7.18 -2.23 11.11
N VAL A 108 -7.77 -1.02 11.04
CA VAL A 108 -7.78 -0.04 12.13
C VAL A 108 -8.64 -0.52 13.30
N SER A 109 -9.76 -1.21 13.05
CA SER A 109 -10.53 -1.82 14.15
C SER A 109 -9.68 -2.80 14.94
N ASN A 110 -8.90 -3.63 14.24
CA ASN A 110 -8.06 -4.63 14.88
C ASN A 110 -6.91 -3.98 15.63
N TRP A 111 -6.22 -3.03 14.99
CA TRP A 111 -5.17 -2.26 15.63
C TRP A 111 -5.67 -1.52 16.88
N LEU A 112 -6.83 -0.88 16.79
CA LEU A 112 -7.43 -0.14 17.89
C LEU A 112 -7.78 -1.07 19.06
N ARG A 113 -8.31 -2.28 18.80
CA ARG A 113 -8.57 -3.27 19.86
C ARG A 113 -7.30 -3.62 20.62
N LEU A 114 -6.21 -3.83 19.88
CA LEU A 114 -4.93 -4.22 20.45
C LEU A 114 -4.26 -3.11 21.27
N HIS A 115 -4.53 -1.84 20.95
CA HIS A 115 -3.85 -0.68 21.53
C HIS A 115 -4.75 0.13 22.45
N TRP A 116 -6.02 -0.26 22.60
CA TRP A 116 -7.01 0.52 23.33
C TRP A 116 -6.54 0.87 24.75
N SER A 117 -6.04 -0.14 25.49
CA SER A 117 -5.58 0.04 26.86
C SER A 117 -4.27 0.80 26.99
N SER A 118 -3.41 0.82 25.96
CA SER A 118 -2.14 1.54 25.99
C SER A 118 -2.24 2.98 25.50
N LEU A 119 -3.26 3.29 24.69
CA LEU A 119 -3.45 4.61 24.11
C LEU A 119 -3.97 5.65 25.10
N GLY A 120 -4.60 5.24 26.21
CA GLY A 120 -5.14 6.18 27.21
C GLY A 120 -6.14 7.19 26.64
N LEU A 121 -6.83 6.84 25.54
CA LEU A 121 -7.75 7.73 24.82
C LEU A 121 -9.08 7.97 25.54
N GLU A 122 -9.30 7.30 26.68
CA GLU A 122 -10.54 7.35 27.46
C GLU A 122 -10.82 8.76 28.04
N ASP A 123 -9.77 9.58 28.21
CA ASP A 123 -9.86 10.96 28.69
C ASP A 123 -10.26 11.97 27.58
N GLU A 124 -10.24 11.57 26.31
CA GLU A 124 -10.57 12.44 25.18
C GLU A 124 -12.06 12.34 24.80
N VAL A 125 -12.70 13.50 24.61
CA VAL A 125 -14.16 13.61 24.33
C VAL A 125 -14.56 12.88 23.05
N CYS A 126 -13.63 12.73 22.09
CA CYS A 126 -13.90 12.02 20.84
C CYS A 126 -13.77 10.48 20.95
N CYS A 127 -13.19 9.97 22.04
CA CYS A 127 -12.79 8.57 22.20
C CYS A 127 -13.12 8.01 23.60
N SER A 128 -14.19 8.50 24.25
CA SER A 128 -14.59 8.02 25.57
C SER A 128 -14.97 6.53 25.60
N THR A 129 -15.37 5.98 24.45
CA THR A 129 -15.62 4.53 24.29
C THR A 129 -14.89 3.99 23.07
N PHE A 130 -14.62 2.68 23.07
CA PHE A 130 -14.01 1.98 21.95
C PHE A 130 -14.82 2.16 20.65
N ASP A 131 -16.15 2.08 20.72
CA ASP A 131 -17.03 2.19 19.56
C ASP A 131 -17.02 3.61 18.97
N ASP A 132 -16.96 4.64 19.80
CA ASP A 132 -16.87 6.03 19.38
C ASP A 132 -15.52 6.33 18.70
N ALA A 133 -14.42 5.85 19.30
CA ALA A 133 -13.09 5.98 18.73
C ALA A 133 -12.96 5.24 17.38
N HIS A 134 -13.51 4.03 17.31
CA HIS A 134 -13.54 3.26 16.07
C HIS A 134 -14.37 3.97 14.99
N ALA A 135 -15.55 4.49 15.33
CA ALA A 135 -16.40 5.25 14.41
C ALA A 135 -15.71 6.54 13.92
N TYR A 136 -15.02 7.25 14.82
CA TYR A 136 -14.25 8.45 14.50
C TYR A 136 -13.10 8.15 13.53
N LEU A 137 -12.27 7.16 13.84
CA LEU A 137 -11.15 6.75 12.97
C LEU A 137 -11.65 6.26 11.61
N ARG A 138 -12.70 5.42 11.59
CA ARG A 138 -13.32 4.93 10.35
C ARG A 138 -13.77 6.08 9.45
N ARG A 139 -14.46 7.08 9.99
CA ARG A 139 -14.88 8.27 9.21
C ARG A 139 -13.67 9.01 8.64
N ARG A 140 -12.59 9.14 9.41
CA ARG A 140 -11.37 9.84 8.99
C ARG A 140 -10.64 9.10 7.86
N PHE A 141 -10.47 7.78 7.96
CA PHE A 141 -9.89 6.97 6.87
C PHE A 141 -10.72 7.01 5.59
N ILE A 142 -12.04 6.91 5.69
CA ILE A 142 -12.94 7.04 4.53
C ILE A 142 -12.80 8.42 3.88
N SER A 143 -12.77 9.50 4.69
CA SER A 143 -12.58 10.86 4.17
C SER A 143 -11.24 11.03 3.45
N MET A 144 -10.15 10.43 3.97
CA MET A 144 -8.84 10.44 3.33
C MET A 144 -8.86 9.68 2.00
N GLY A 145 -9.50 8.52 1.96
CA GLY A 145 -9.68 7.75 0.73
C GLY A 145 -10.43 8.53 -0.36
N ILE A 146 -11.49 9.24 0.01
CA ILE A 146 -12.26 10.10 -0.91
C ILE A 146 -11.40 11.27 -1.41
N ILE A 147 -10.71 11.98 -0.51
CA ILE A 147 -9.83 13.10 -0.90
C ILE A 147 -8.73 12.62 -1.85
N ALA A 148 -8.11 11.47 -1.55
CA ALA A 148 -7.11 10.86 -2.42
C ALA A 148 -7.70 10.49 -3.79
N ALA A 149 -8.88 9.87 -3.84
CA ALA A 149 -9.56 9.55 -5.10
C ALA A 149 -9.89 10.81 -5.93
N VAL A 150 -10.42 11.86 -5.31
CA VAL A 150 -10.68 13.15 -5.97
C VAL A 150 -9.37 13.75 -6.50
N SER A 151 -8.28 13.68 -5.73
CA SER A 151 -6.98 14.19 -6.15
C SER A 151 -6.42 13.43 -7.36
N VAL A 152 -6.62 12.11 -7.42
CA VAL A 152 -6.26 11.28 -8.59
C VAL A 152 -7.06 11.73 -9.82
N VAL A 153 -8.36 11.95 -9.70
CA VAL A 153 -9.19 12.47 -10.82
C VAL A 153 -8.67 13.83 -11.29
N CYS A 154 -8.33 14.73 -10.37
CA CYS A 154 -7.71 16.01 -10.71
C CYS A 154 -6.38 15.82 -11.45
N MET A 155 -5.50 14.92 -10.99
CA MET A 155 -4.24 14.61 -11.68
C MET A 155 -4.47 14.08 -13.09
N LEU A 156 -5.40 13.15 -13.29
CA LEU A 156 -5.73 12.61 -14.61
C LEU A 156 -6.23 13.70 -15.56
N LEU A 157 -7.07 14.62 -15.07
CA LEU A 157 -7.51 15.80 -15.83
C LEU A 157 -6.34 16.74 -16.17
N ALA A 158 -5.38 16.91 -15.25
CA ALA A 158 -4.18 17.70 -15.49
C ALA A 158 -3.30 17.06 -16.57
N LEU A 159 -3.04 15.75 -16.47
CA LEU A 159 -2.27 14.98 -17.46
C LEU A 159 -2.91 15.08 -18.84
N TYR A 160 -4.24 14.95 -18.93
CA TYR A 160 -4.98 15.15 -20.18
C TYR A 160 -4.76 16.54 -20.78
N CYS A 161 -4.84 17.59 -19.95
CA CYS A 161 -4.57 18.96 -20.40
C CYS A 161 -3.13 19.13 -20.90
N VAL A 162 -2.14 18.56 -20.20
CA VAL A 162 -0.73 18.61 -20.61
C VAL A 162 -0.51 17.92 -21.95
N ILE A 163 -1.08 16.73 -22.17
CA ILE A 163 -1.00 16.01 -23.45
C ILE A 163 -1.56 16.86 -24.59
N LYS A 164 -2.69 17.56 -24.36
CA LYS A 164 -3.28 18.47 -25.36
C LYS A 164 -2.46 19.73 -25.61
N ILE A 165 -1.68 20.20 -24.63
CA ILE A 165 -0.82 21.39 -24.78
C ILE A 165 0.51 21.05 -25.46
N VAL A 166 1.19 19.99 -25.04
CA VAL A 166 2.54 19.62 -25.48
C VAL A 166 2.54 18.87 -26.81
N THR A 167 1.39 18.30 -27.20
CA THR A 167 1.20 17.37 -28.34
C THR A 167 1.80 15.99 -28.10
N VAL A 168 1.08 14.96 -28.55
CA VAL A 168 1.43 13.53 -28.37
C VAL A 168 2.85 13.18 -28.89
N PRO A 169 3.32 13.66 -30.05
CA PRO A 169 4.62 13.25 -30.60
C PRO A 169 5.81 13.71 -29.75
N VAL A 170 5.72 14.89 -29.14
CA VAL A 170 6.77 15.43 -28.27
C VAL A 170 6.85 14.60 -26.99
N VAL A 171 5.70 14.29 -26.39
CA VAL A 171 5.62 13.47 -25.17
C VAL A 171 6.17 12.06 -25.45
N MET A 172 5.74 11.43 -26.54
CA MET A 172 6.12 10.05 -26.89
C MET A 172 7.62 9.85 -27.13
N ARG A 173 8.36 10.90 -27.51
CA ARG A 173 9.81 10.80 -27.71
C ARG A 173 10.56 10.58 -26.40
N ASP A 174 10.13 11.28 -25.36
CA ASP A 174 10.83 11.27 -24.07
C ASP A 174 10.22 10.25 -23.10
N ILE A 175 8.95 9.86 -23.31
CA ILE A 175 8.19 8.99 -22.41
C ILE A 175 8.88 7.64 -22.21
N LEU A 176 9.45 7.08 -23.29
CA LEU A 176 10.08 5.77 -23.26
C LEU A 176 11.35 5.78 -22.39
N THR A 177 12.10 6.88 -22.43
CA THR A 177 13.32 7.02 -21.63
C THR A 177 12.95 7.15 -20.16
N VAL A 178 11.96 8.00 -19.84
CA VAL A 178 11.56 8.24 -18.44
C VAL A 178 10.88 7.03 -17.82
N ILE A 179 9.97 6.36 -18.54
CA ILE A 179 9.33 5.13 -18.06
C ILE A 179 10.38 4.06 -17.74
N ASN A 180 11.38 3.87 -18.61
CA ASN A 180 12.44 2.90 -18.36
C ASN A 180 13.32 3.28 -17.17
N VAL A 181 13.61 4.57 -16.94
CA VAL A 181 14.32 4.99 -15.72
C VAL A 181 13.50 4.68 -14.47
N ILE A 182 12.18 4.95 -14.49
CA ILE A 182 11.28 4.60 -13.38
C ILE A 182 11.30 3.09 -13.13
N PHE A 183 11.21 2.28 -14.19
CA PHE A 183 11.27 0.82 -14.05
C PHE A 183 12.63 0.30 -13.58
N ILE A 184 13.75 0.96 -13.91
CA ILE A 184 15.06 0.63 -13.33
C ILE A 184 15.03 0.81 -11.81
N VAL A 185 14.53 1.96 -11.33
CA VAL A 185 14.44 2.24 -9.89
C VAL A 185 13.52 1.24 -9.20
N LEU A 186 12.36 0.95 -9.80
CA LEU A 186 11.42 -0.05 -9.26
C LEU A 186 12.00 -1.46 -9.26
N GLY A 187 12.69 -1.86 -10.34
CA GLY A 187 13.35 -3.16 -10.45
C GLY A 187 14.43 -3.34 -9.38
N LEU A 188 15.23 -2.30 -9.13
CA LEU A 188 16.21 -2.29 -8.04
C LEU A 188 15.55 -2.37 -6.66
N GLY A 189 14.46 -1.64 -6.45
CA GLY A 189 13.70 -1.68 -5.20
C GLY A 189 13.08 -3.06 -4.92
N MET A 190 12.53 -3.72 -5.95
CA MET A 190 12.01 -5.09 -5.80
C MET A 190 13.12 -6.11 -5.55
N PHE A 191 14.25 -5.96 -6.23
CA PHE A 191 15.42 -6.81 -6.01
C PHE A 191 15.96 -6.67 -4.59
N SER A 192 16.17 -5.45 -4.10
CA SER A 192 16.66 -5.22 -2.73
C SER A 192 15.67 -5.70 -1.68
N TYR A 193 14.37 -5.49 -1.90
CA TYR A 193 13.32 -6.00 -1.01
C TYR A 193 13.25 -7.52 -1.01
N GLY A 194 13.39 -8.18 -2.16
CA GLY A 194 13.44 -9.63 -2.25
C GLY A 194 14.64 -10.22 -1.48
N ILE A 195 15.82 -9.60 -1.58
CA ILE A 195 16.99 -9.97 -0.77
C ILE A 195 16.70 -9.78 0.72
N HIS A 196 16.13 -8.63 1.10
CA HIS A 196 15.77 -8.35 2.49
C HIS A 196 14.80 -9.38 3.06
N MET A 197 13.77 -9.77 2.29
CA MET A 197 12.84 -10.84 2.67
C MET A 197 13.55 -12.17 2.88
N THR A 198 14.54 -12.47 2.05
CA THR A 198 15.32 -13.72 2.14
C THR A 198 16.25 -13.71 3.35
N SER A 199 16.79 -12.55 3.75
CA SER A 199 17.75 -12.45 4.85
C SER A 199 17.13 -12.38 6.24
N HIS A 200 15.84 -12.02 6.34
CA HIS A 200 15.14 -11.82 7.63
C HIS A 200 14.09 -12.89 7.91
N ASP A 201 14.07 -14.01 7.16
CA ASP A 201 13.11 -15.11 7.29
C ASP A 201 11.66 -14.62 7.50
N VAL A 202 11.29 -13.53 6.81
CA VAL A 202 9.97 -12.88 6.93
C VAL A 202 8.83 -13.81 6.44
N LEU A 203 9.19 -14.94 5.84
CA LEU A 203 8.32 -15.91 5.19
C LEU A 203 8.57 -17.34 5.73
N ASP A 204 8.58 -17.50 7.05
CA ASP A 204 8.81 -18.79 7.73
C ASP A 204 7.78 -19.90 7.42
N ALA A 205 6.65 -19.56 6.79
CA ALA A 205 5.61 -20.52 6.39
C ALA A 205 5.93 -21.35 5.13
N GLY A 206 7.21 -21.59 4.81
CA GLY A 206 7.62 -22.33 3.60
C GLY A 206 7.40 -21.56 2.29
N GLN A 207 7.33 -20.22 2.37
CA GLN A 207 7.00 -19.36 1.23
C GLN A 207 8.24 -18.73 0.56
N HIS A 208 9.43 -19.32 0.71
CA HIS A 208 10.67 -18.82 0.09
C HIS A 208 10.58 -18.62 -1.43
N TRP A 209 9.67 -19.35 -2.09
CA TRP A 209 9.37 -19.17 -3.52
C TRP A 209 8.90 -17.74 -3.84
N ILE A 210 8.20 -17.05 -2.92
CA ILE A 210 7.76 -15.66 -3.08
C ILE A 210 8.97 -14.73 -3.13
N ALA A 211 9.92 -14.87 -2.21
CA ALA A 211 11.14 -14.06 -2.20
C ALA A 211 11.96 -14.29 -3.48
N SER A 212 12.08 -15.54 -3.94
CA SER A 212 12.73 -15.88 -5.21
C SER A 212 12.03 -15.22 -6.41
N LEU A 213 10.70 -15.17 -6.41
CA LEU A 213 9.94 -14.45 -7.44
C LEU A 213 10.21 -12.93 -7.43
N PHE A 214 10.25 -12.28 -6.27
CA PHE A 214 10.55 -10.85 -6.18
C PHE A 214 11.94 -10.53 -6.75
N ILE A 215 12.94 -11.35 -6.44
CA ILE A 215 14.29 -11.24 -6.98
C ILE A 215 14.28 -11.44 -8.50
N GLY A 216 13.67 -12.53 -8.98
CA GLY A 216 13.62 -12.86 -10.41
C GLY A 216 12.90 -11.78 -11.24
N VAL A 217 11.76 -11.29 -10.75
CA VAL A 217 11.02 -10.20 -11.39
C VAL A 217 11.80 -8.88 -11.35
N GLY A 218 12.45 -8.56 -10.22
CA GLY A 218 13.30 -7.37 -10.10
C GLY A 218 14.43 -7.35 -11.14
N VAL A 219 15.13 -8.47 -11.32
CA VAL A 219 16.18 -8.64 -12.34
C VAL A 219 15.61 -8.55 -13.76
N LEU A 220 14.47 -9.19 -14.03
CA LEU A 220 13.82 -9.14 -15.33
C LEU A 220 13.40 -7.70 -15.70
N VAL A 221 12.77 -6.98 -14.78
CA VAL A 221 12.35 -5.59 -15.00
C VAL A 221 13.57 -4.69 -15.22
N PHE A 222 14.63 -4.86 -14.41
CA PHE A 222 15.87 -4.11 -14.58
C PHE A 222 16.52 -4.34 -15.96
N THR A 223 16.65 -5.60 -16.37
CA THR A 223 17.25 -5.97 -17.67
C THR A 223 16.40 -5.47 -18.84
N LEU A 224 15.08 -5.66 -18.82
CA LEU A 224 14.20 -5.13 -19.86
C LEU A 224 14.27 -3.60 -19.93
N SER A 225 14.32 -2.92 -18.79
CA SER A 225 14.34 -1.45 -18.75
C SER A 225 15.64 -0.86 -19.26
N THR A 226 16.78 -1.50 -18.97
CA THR A 226 18.08 -1.11 -19.55
C THR A 226 18.12 -1.33 -21.06
N ILE A 227 17.58 -2.45 -21.56
CA ILE A 227 17.43 -2.70 -23.02
C ILE A 227 16.54 -1.62 -23.65
N GLY A 228 15.43 -1.25 -23.00
CA GLY A 228 14.53 -0.19 -23.46
C GLY A 228 15.22 1.17 -23.54
N LEU A 229 16.02 1.52 -22.52
CA LEU A 229 16.81 2.76 -22.49
C LEU A 229 17.85 2.80 -23.62
N VAL A 230 18.59 1.71 -23.80
CA VAL A 230 19.60 1.57 -24.86
C VAL A 230 18.93 1.61 -26.24
N GLY A 231 17.81 0.89 -26.43
CA GLY A 231 17.04 0.87 -27.68
C GLY A 231 16.51 2.26 -28.06
N ALA A 232 16.02 3.02 -27.08
CA ALA A 232 15.55 4.38 -27.28
C ALA A 232 16.68 5.33 -27.70
N LYS A 233 17.86 5.26 -27.05
CA LYS A 233 19.01 6.13 -27.35
C LYS A 233 19.73 5.74 -28.64
N ALA A 234 19.96 4.45 -28.85
CA ALA A 234 20.67 3.93 -30.02
C ALA A 234 19.80 3.99 -31.30
N LYS A 235 18.50 4.27 -31.18
CA LYS A 235 17.53 4.27 -32.28
C LYS A 235 17.55 2.95 -33.08
N ASN A 236 17.92 1.85 -32.43
CA ASN A 236 18.08 0.54 -33.08
C ASN A 236 16.75 -0.23 -33.05
N ARG A 237 16.19 -0.51 -34.24
CA ARG A 237 14.89 -1.20 -34.38
C ARG A 237 14.90 -2.62 -33.84
N SER A 238 16.02 -3.34 -33.93
CA SER A 238 16.11 -4.73 -33.45
C SER A 238 16.07 -4.78 -31.93
N VAL A 239 16.77 -3.86 -31.26
CA VAL A 239 16.75 -3.74 -29.79
C VAL A 239 15.35 -3.33 -29.30
N LEU A 240 14.69 -2.39 -29.99
CA LEU A 240 13.31 -1.99 -29.71
C LEU A 240 12.31 -3.15 -29.90
N LEU A 241 12.54 -4.05 -30.86
CA LEU A 241 11.72 -5.26 -31.03
C LEU A 241 11.89 -6.21 -29.83
N VAL A 242 13.13 -6.51 -29.43
CA VAL A 242 13.41 -7.37 -28.28
C VAL A 242 12.75 -6.81 -27.02
N TYR A 243 12.87 -5.50 -26.80
CA TYR A 243 12.20 -4.81 -25.71
C TYR A 243 10.66 -4.94 -25.78
N ALA A 244 10.05 -4.72 -26.96
CA ALA A 244 8.60 -4.86 -27.14
C ALA A 244 8.10 -6.28 -26.87
N VAL A 245 8.83 -7.31 -27.32
CA VAL A 245 8.52 -8.72 -27.05
C VAL A 245 8.63 -9.02 -25.56
N GLY A 246 9.69 -8.54 -24.91
CA GLY A 246 9.90 -8.70 -23.47
C GLY A 246 8.81 -8.04 -22.63
N ILE A 247 8.38 -6.82 -22.98
CA ILE A 247 7.21 -6.20 -22.34
C ILE A 247 5.94 -7.02 -22.59
N GLY A 248 5.71 -7.46 -23.83
CA GLY A 248 4.52 -8.25 -24.17
C GLY A 248 4.42 -9.53 -23.33
N LEU A 249 5.54 -10.25 -23.17
CA LEU A 249 5.61 -11.43 -22.31
C LEU A 249 5.36 -11.06 -20.83
N SER A 250 5.95 -9.97 -20.36
CA SER A 250 5.76 -9.48 -18.99
C SER A 250 4.31 -9.08 -18.71
N MET A 251 3.62 -8.48 -19.67
CA MET A 251 2.19 -8.18 -19.58
C MET A 251 1.35 -9.44 -19.45
N LEU A 252 1.63 -10.48 -20.25
CA LEU A 252 0.91 -11.76 -20.15
C LEU A 252 1.10 -12.41 -18.78
N LEU A 253 2.34 -12.39 -18.26
CA LEU A 253 2.66 -12.90 -16.93
C LEU A 253 1.94 -12.12 -15.83
N LEU A 254 1.88 -10.79 -15.93
CA LEU A 254 1.18 -9.96 -14.94
C LEU A 254 -0.34 -10.12 -15.00
N VAL A 255 -0.92 -10.29 -16.18
CA VAL A 255 -2.36 -10.59 -16.30
C VAL A 255 -2.66 -11.96 -15.69
N ALA A 256 -1.84 -12.98 -15.98
CA ALA A 256 -1.98 -14.30 -15.37
C ALA A 256 -1.83 -14.23 -13.85
N SER A 257 -0.86 -13.47 -13.34
CA SER A 257 -0.66 -13.29 -11.89
C SER A 257 -1.79 -12.50 -11.23
N ALA A 258 -2.36 -11.49 -11.90
CA ALA A 258 -3.50 -10.75 -11.40
C ALA A 258 -4.74 -11.64 -11.29
N VAL A 259 -5.03 -12.41 -12.36
CA VAL A 259 -6.13 -13.38 -12.36
C VAL A 259 -5.93 -14.42 -11.28
N PHE A 260 -4.71 -14.97 -11.16
CA PHE A 260 -4.39 -15.91 -10.09
C PHE A 260 -4.56 -15.28 -8.71
N ALA A 261 -4.11 -14.05 -8.48
CA ALA A 261 -4.24 -13.36 -7.20
C ALA A 261 -5.71 -13.17 -6.80
N PHE A 262 -6.59 -12.76 -7.72
CA PHE A 262 -8.02 -12.61 -7.42
C PHE A 262 -8.73 -13.95 -7.20
N ILE A 263 -8.38 -14.99 -7.97
CA ILE A 263 -8.95 -16.34 -7.78
C ILE A 263 -8.44 -16.92 -6.46
N ALA A 264 -7.14 -16.84 -6.20
CA ALA A 264 -6.53 -17.26 -4.94
C ALA A 264 -7.12 -16.48 -3.76
N ALA A 265 -7.38 -15.17 -3.87
CA ALA A 265 -8.00 -14.40 -2.81
C ALA A 265 -9.35 -14.98 -2.35
N SER A 266 -10.11 -15.58 -3.26
CA SER A 266 -11.37 -16.26 -2.93
C SER A 266 -11.17 -17.67 -2.35
N HIS A 267 -10.23 -18.46 -2.87
CA HIS A 267 -10.05 -19.87 -2.50
C HIS A 267 -9.03 -20.09 -1.38
N LEU A 268 -7.87 -19.42 -1.42
CA LEU A 268 -6.84 -19.52 -0.39
C LEU A 268 -7.36 -19.03 0.96
N ALA A 269 -8.15 -17.96 1.00
CA ALA A 269 -8.70 -17.45 2.25
C ALA A 269 -9.61 -18.48 2.96
N GLN A 270 -10.29 -19.34 2.20
CA GLN A 270 -11.10 -20.43 2.73
C GLN A 270 -10.22 -21.64 3.10
N ALA A 271 -9.34 -22.08 2.20
CA ALA A 271 -8.46 -23.23 2.44
C ALA A 271 -7.48 -23.02 3.62
N TYR A 272 -7.00 -21.79 3.83
CA TYR A 272 -6.15 -21.46 4.98
C TYR A 272 -6.90 -21.54 6.31
N GLY A 273 -8.21 -21.27 6.33
CA GLY A 273 -9.04 -21.41 7.53
C GLY A 273 -9.24 -22.86 7.97
N ASP A 274 -9.18 -23.81 7.03
CA ASP A 274 -9.39 -25.24 7.29
C ASP A 274 -8.10 -25.97 7.69
N VAL A 275 -6.93 -25.55 7.17
CA VAL A 275 -5.66 -26.28 7.32
C VAL A 275 -4.78 -25.71 8.44
N HIS A 276 -4.84 -24.40 8.71
CA HIS A 276 -4.00 -23.75 9.72
C HIS A 276 -4.88 -22.97 10.70
N ALA A 277 -4.60 -23.09 12.00
CA ALA A 277 -5.30 -22.26 12.96
C ALA A 277 -4.91 -20.79 12.70
N ALA A 278 -5.90 -19.90 12.65
CA ALA A 278 -5.68 -18.49 12.34
C ALA A 278 -4.62 -17.83 13.25
N GLY A 279 -4.55 -18.27 14.51
CA GLY A 279 -3.53 -17.85 15.45
C GLY A 279 -2.11 -18.25 15.07
N ASP A 280 -1.89 -19.40 14.42
CA ASP A 280 -0.58 -19.85 13.95
C ASP A 280 -0.11 -18.98 12.77
N ILE A 281 -1.04 -18.62 11.87
CA ILE A 281 -0.75 -17.73 10.74
C ILE A 281 -0.38 -16.34 11.25
N ALA A 282 -1.18 -15.81 12.16
CA ALA A 282 -0.90 -14.53 12.79
C ALA A 282 0.46 -14.54 13.53
N CYS A 283 0.83 -15.69 14.11
CA CYS A 283 2.14 -15.85 14.76
C CYS A 283 3.29 -15.81 13.75
N SER A 284 3.20 -16.64 12.71
CA SER A 284 4.22 -16.72 11.65
C SER A 284 4.36 -15.42 10.86
N ALA A 285 3.29 -14.66 10.71
CA ALA A 285 3.30 -13.36 10.03
C ALA A 285 3.70 -12.20 10.96
N HIS A 286 4.06 -12.48 12.21
CA HIS A 286 4.35 -11.50 13.26
C HIS A 286 3.32 -10.36 13.28
N LEU A 287 2.03 -10.74 13.21
CA LEU A 287 0.97 -9.75 13.20
C LEU A 287 1.02 -8.97 14.51
N PHE A 288 0.91 -7.66 14.36
CA PHE A 288 1.04 -6.72 15.47
C PHE A 288 0.03 -7.05 16.58
N GLY A 289 0.46 -6.91 17.83
CA GLY A 289 -0.37 -7.20 19.01
C GLY A 289 -0.54 -8.69 19.33
N CYS A 290 0.10 -9.59 18.57
CA CYS A 290 0.28 -10.96 19.06
C CYS A 290 1.11 -10.96 20.33
N SER A 291 0.50 -11.38 21.44
CA SER A 291 1.20 -11.48 22.72
C SER A 291 1.82 -12.85 22.97
N ASN A 292 1.49 -13.87 22.18
CA ASN A 292 1.79 -15.28 22.50
C ASN A 292 2.32 -16.08 21.30
N CYS A 293 3.19 -15.45 20.52
CA CYS A 293 3.80 -16.01 19.32
C CYS A 293 5.03 -16.89 19.60
N THR A 294 5.67 -16.67 20.75
CA THR A 294 6.85 -17.41 21.17
C THR A 294 6.43 -18.45 22.19
N GLY A 295 6.88 -19.69 22.03
CA GLY A 295 6.71 -20.75 23.05
C GLY A 295 7.41 -20.44 24.39
N ASP A 296 8.06 -19.27 24.50
CA ASP A 296 8.85 -18.83 25.64
C ASP A 296 8.05 -18.03 26.68
N ILE A 297 6.84 -17.55 26.35
CA ILE A 297 5.99 -16.88 27.34
C ILE A 297 5.25 -17.96 28.13
N ALA A 298 5.62 -18.11 29.40
CA ALA A 298 5.02 -19.09 30.29
C ALA A 298 3.49 -18.89 30.35
N CYS A 299 2.75 -19.87 29.87
CA CYS A 299 1.30 -19.85 29.98
C CYS A 299 0.86 -20.01 31.43
N LEU A 300 0.39 -18.91 32.01
CA LEU A 300 -0.01 -18.82 33.42
C LEU A 300 -1.35 -19.53 33.72
N GLY A 301 -2.01 -20.06 32.69
CA GLY A 301 -3.33 -20.67 32.80
C GLY A 301 -4.45 -19.64 32.87
N ALA A 302 -5.63 -20.00 32.35
CA ALA A 302 -6.85 -19.21 32.48
C ALA A 302 -7.97 -20.01 33.15
N GLN A 303 -8.76 -19.36 33.98
CA GLN A 303 -9.94 -19.93 34.63
C GLN A 303 -11.12 -18.96 34.52
N GLN A 304 -12.34 -19.50 34.38
CA GLN A 304 -13.54 -18.65 34.40
C GLN A 304 -13.75 -18.06 35.79
N ARG A 305 -14.30 -16.84 35.84
CA ARG A 305 -14.70 -16.21 37.11
C ARG A 305 -15.98 -16.82 37.67
N ALA A 306 -16.90 -17.25 36.79
CA ALA A 306 -18.14 -17.92 37.14
C ALA A 306 -18.59 -18.84 35.97
N PRO A 307 -19.30 -19.95 36.25
CA PRO A 307 -19.65 -20.96 35.24
C PRO A 307 -20.60 -20.49 34.12
N HIS A 308 -21.21 -19.30 34.26
CA HIS A 308 -22.14 -18.73 33.29
C HIS A 308 -21.73 -17.36 32.78
N VAL A 309 -20.51 -16.91 33.12
CA VAL A 309 -20.00 -15.60 32.71
C VAL A 309 -18.71 -15.82 31.94
N ASP A 310 -18.69 -15.38 30.68
CA ASP A 310 -17.54 -15.49 29.79
C ASP A 310 -16.47 -14.42 30.12
N VAL A 311 -16.05 -14.42 31.39
CA VAL A 311 -15.03 -13.54 31.95
C VAL A 311 -13.97 -14.43 32.57
N TRP A 312 -12.78 -14.35 32.02
CA TRP A 312 -11.63 -15.19 32.36
C TRP A 312 -10.63 -14.41 33.20
N GLN A 313 -10.03 -15.09 34.16
CA GLN A 313 -8.98 -14.55 35.02
C GLN A 313 -7.80 -15.51 35.05
N ALA A 314 -6.61 -14.98 35.35
CA ALA A 314 -5.43 -15.81 35.53
C ALA A 314 -5.72 -16.89 36.58
N CYS A 315 -5.14 -18.08 36.38
CA CYS A 315 -5.34 -19.17 37.32
C CYS A 315 -4.89 -18.75 38.73
N ASN A 316 -5.78 -18.97 39.68
CA ASN A 316 -5.58 -18.64 41.08
C ASN A 316 -5.99 -19.86 41.91
N THR A 317 -5.07 -20.33 42.75
CA THR A 317 -5.20 -21.54 43.58
C THR A 317 -6.38 -21.49 44.55
N SER A 318 -6.95 -20.30 44.79
CA SER A 318 -8.09 -20.08 45.68
C SER A 318 -9.48 -20.24 45.02
N ASN A 319 -9.55 -20.35 43.69
CA ASN A 319 -10.81 -20.49 42.97
C ASN A 319 -11.14 -21.97 42.74
N PRO A 320 -12.35 -22.47 43.08
CA PRO A 320 -12.72 -23.88 42.89
C PRO A 320 -12.94 -24.29 41.41
N LEU A 321 -12.93 -23.34 40.48
CA LEU A 321 -13.13 -23.60 39.05
C LEU A 321 -11.87 -24.20 38.40
N PRO A 322 -12.02 -25.08 37.38
CA PRO A 322 -10.89 -25.71 36.73
C PRO A 322 -10.00 -24.68 36.03
N CYS A 323 -8.70 -24.78 36.29
CA CYS A 323 -7.67 -24.00 35.61
C CYS A 323 -7.27 -24.68 34.30
N HIS A 324 -7.41 -23.95 33.18
CA HIS A 324 -6.94 -24.40 31.87
C HIS A 324 -5.51 -23.91 31.64
N GLN A 325 -4.53 -24.79 31.89
CA GLN A 325 -3.09 -24.51 31.76
C GLN A 325 -2.64 -24.23 30.32
N ASN A 326 -3.40 -24.71 29.33
CA ASN A 326 -3.15 -24.45 27.91
C ASN A 326 -3.77 -23.13 27.44
N ARG A 327 -4.23 -22.27 28.36
CA ARG A 327 -4.83 -20.98 28.04
C ARG A 327 -4.20 -19.82 28.80
N THR A 328 -4.29 -18.63 28.24
CA THR A 328 -3.91 -17.36 28.88
C THR A 328 -5.05 -16.36 28.80
N VAL A 329 -5.05 -15.37 29.69
CA VAL A 329 -6.06 -14.29 29.72
C VAL A 329 -5.56 -13.09 28.95
N LEU A 330 -6.40 -12.60 28.04
CA LEU A 330 -6.18 -11.43 27.23
C LEU A 330 -6.73 -10.18 27.90
N PHE A 331 -5.96 -9.10 27.81
CA PHE A 331 -6.33 -7.77 28.33
C PHE A 331 -6.89 -7.84 29.76
N PRO A 332 -6.11 -8.32 30.74
CA PRO A 332 -6.58 -8.45 32.11
C PRO A 332 -6.92 -7.06 32.66
N HIS A 333 -8.17 -6.87 33.07
CA HIS A 333 -8.62 -5.61 33.65
C HIS A 333 -8.84 -5.76 35.15
N GLY A 334 -8.44 -4.75 35.92
CA GLY A 334 -8.47 -4.79 37.39
C GLY A 334 -9.89 -4.99 37.94
N PRO A 335 -10.02 -5.61 39.13
CA PRO A 335 -11.32 -5.95 39.71
C PRO A 335 -12.21 -4.75 40.07
N ALA A 336 -11.66 -3.53 40.14
CA ALA A 336 -12.36 -2.32 40.58
C ALA A 336 -13.38 -1.76 39.56
N ASN A 337 -13.19 -1.98 38.26
CA ASN A 337 -14.04 -1.42 37.19
C ASN A 337 -14.76 -2.49 36.34
N ALA A 338 -14.78 -3.74 36.81
CA ALA A 338 -15.32 -4.91 36.10
C ALA A 338 -16.87 -4.95 35.97
N THR A 339 -17.57 -3.84 36.25
CA THR A 339 -19.02 -3.72 36.08
C THR A 339 -19.42 -3.45 34.64
N ALA A 340 -18.49 -2.99 33.79
CA ALA A 340 -18.71 -2.86 32.36
C ALA A 340 -18.34 -4.19 31.67
N SER A 341 -19.36 -4.94 31.24
CA SER A 341 -19.25 -6.06 30.31
C SER A 341 -18.78 -5.56 28.94
N SER A 342 -17.55 -5.06 28.84
CA SER A 342 -16.97 -4.81 27.52
C SER A 342 -16.59 -6.16 26.94
N ALA A 343 -16.96 -6.40 25.68
CA ALA A 343 -16.68 -7.66 25.01
C ALA A 343 -15.20 -7.90 24.71
N ILE A 344 -14.27 -7.09 25.24
CA ILE A 344 -12.84 -7.08 24.84
C ILE A 344 -11.94 -7.53 26.00
N TYR A 345 -12.28 -7.21 27.25
CA TYR A 345 -11.46 -7.55 28.41
C TYR A 345 -11.72 -8.97 28.93
N ASN A 346 -10.70 -9.57 29.55
CA ASN A 346 -10.82 -10.84 30.28
C ASN A 346 -11.31 -11.99 29.39
N GLN A 347 -10.84 -12.06 28.14
CA GLN A 347 -11.06 -13.22 27.27
C GLN A 347 -9.97 -14.26 27.50
N ALA A 348 -10.23 -15.54 27.25
CA ALA A 348 -9.20 -16.58 27.28
C ALA A 348 -8.86 -17.11 25.89
N ALA A 349 -7.62 -17.57 25.78
CA ALA A 349 -6.98 -17.93 24.52
C ALA A 349 -6.05 -19.11 24.68
N ASP A 350 -5.98 -19.99 23.68
CA ASP A 350 -5.02 -21.10 23.70
C ASP A 350 -3.58 -20.58 23.54
N CYS A 351 -2.65 -21.26 24.21
CA CYS A 351 -1.23 -20.95 24.24
C CYS A 351 -0.51 -21.25 22.91
N GLY A 352 0.52 -20.45 22.59
CA GLY A 352 1.31 -20.63 21.35
C GLY A 352 0.59 -20.21 20.06
N ARG A 353 -0.51 -19.46 20.19
CA ARG A 353 -1.32 -18.91 19.10
C ARG A 353 -1.53 -17.41 19.31
N CYS A 354 -1.83 -16.66 18.25
CA CYS A 354 -2.42 -15.32 18.37
C CYS A 354 -3.94 -15.44 18.48
N PRO A 355 -4.52 -15.49 19.68
CA PRO A 355 -5.97 -15.43 19.84
C PRO A 355 -6.57 -14.06 19.50
N GLU A 356 -5.75 -13.00 19.49
CA GLU A 356 -6.19 -11.64 19.22
C GLU A 356 -6.66 -11.47 17.76
N TRP A 357 -6.36 -12.46 16.92
CA TRP A 357 -6.69 -12.50 15.50
C TRP A 357 -7.67 -13.63 15.19
N PRO A 358 -8.99 -13.35 15.16
CA PRO A 358 -9.98 -14.37 14.82
C PRO A 358 -9.85 -14.80 13.34
N PRO A 359 -10.26 -16.04 12.99
CA PRO A 359 -10.09 -16.58 11.64
C PRO A 359 -10.72 -15.73 10.52
N ALA A 360 -11.88 -15.13 10.78
CA ALA A 360 -12.55 -14.23 9.84
C ALA A 360 -11.73 -12.97 9.55
N GLU A 361 -10.96 -12.48 10.52
CA GLU A 361 -10.13 -11.29 10.36
C GLU A 361 -8.82 -11.61 9.66
N VAL A 362 -8.17 -12.74 10.00
CA VAL A 362 -6.97 -13.21 9.29
C VAL A 362 -7.27 -13.48 7.82
N SER A 363 -8.36 -14.19 7.52
CA SER A 363 -8.79 -14.44 6.14
C SER A 363 -9.15 -13.16 5.39
N SER A 364 -9.83 -12.20 6.04
CA SER A 364 -10.09 -10.88 5.46
C SER A 364 -8.80 -10.10 5.20
N TYR A 365 -7.81 -10.17 6.09
CA TYR A 365 -6.51 -9.52 5.93
C TYR A 365 -5.75 -10.09 4.73
N VAL A 366 -5.58 -11.42 4.68
CA VAL A 366 -4.93 -12.13 3.56
C VAL A 366 -5.62 -11.83 2.23
N ARG A 367 -6.96 -11.87 2.21
CA ARG A 367 -7.74 -11.54 1.01
C ARG A 367 -7.44 -10.13 0.51
N ARG A 368 -7.41 -9.12 1.39
CA ARG A 368 -7.14 -7.73 1.00
C ARG A 368 -5.72 -7.52 0.53
N CYS A 369 -4.75 -8.21 1.11
CA CYS A 369 -3.37 -8.21 0.63
C CYS A 369 -3.28 -8.79 -0.79
N LEU A 370 -3.98 -9.90 -1.06
CA LEU A 370 -4.04 -10.48 -2.41
C LEU A 370 -4.78 -9.58 -3.40
N ASP A 371 -5.89 -8.94 -2.99
CA ASP A 371 -6.61 -7.96 -3.81
C ASP A 371 -5.72 -6.75 -4.14
N LEU A 372 -4.93 -6.25 -3.17
CA LEU A 372 -3.95 -5.19 -3.38
C LEU A 372 -2.90 -5.60 -4.42
N VAL A 373 -2.35 -6.82 -4.31
CA VAL A 373 -1.40 -7.38 -5.27
C VAL A 373 -2.03 -7.46 -6.67
N GLY A 374 -3.28 -7.89 -6.77
CA GLY A 374 -4.04 -7.92 -8.03
C GLY A 374 -4.20 -6.53 -8.65
N ILE A 375 -4.59 -5.53 -7.85
CA ILE A 375 -4.73 -4.13 -8.31
C ILE A 375 -3.39 -3.55 -8.76
N VAL A 376 -2.32 -3.77 -8.00
CA VAL A 376 -0.96 -3.36 -8.36
C VAL A 376 -0.54 -3.99 -9.67
N SER A 377 -0.81 -5.28 -9.85
CA SER A 377 -0.50 -5.99 -11.10
C SER A 377 -1.24 -5.39 -12.30
N LEU A 378 -2.54 -5.09 -12.17
CA LEU A 378 -3.32 -4.44 -13.22
C LEU A 378 -2.81 -3.02 -13.55
N LEU A 379 -2.45 -2.24 -12.53
CA LEU A 379 -1.83 -0.93 -12.73
C LEU A 379 -0.52 -1.05 -13.52
N ASN A 380 0.32 -2.03 -13.17
CA ASN A 380 1.57 -2.29 -13.90
C ASN A 380 1.32 -2.73 -15.35
N VAL A 381 0.29 -3.54 -15.60
CA VAL A 381 -0.13 -3.90 -16.98
C VAL A 381 -0.50 -2.64 -17.77
N LEU A 382 -1.20 -1.68 -17.18
CA LEU A 382 -1.53 -0.41 -17.84
C LEU A 382 -0.26 0.38 -18.22
N PHE A 383 0.72 0.47 -17.30
CA PHE A 383 1.99 1.14 -17.59
C PHE A 383 2.79 0.45 -18.69
N LEU A 384 2.84 -0.87 -18.67
CA LEU A 384 3.49 -1.66 -19.70
C LEU A 384 2.78 -1.53 -21.05
N ALA A 385 1.45 -1.45 -21.08
CA ALA A 385 0.70 -1.20 -22.31
C ALA A 385 1.07 0.17 -22.92
N ILE A 386 1.22 1.21 -22.08
CA ILE A 386 1.68 2.53 -22.52
C ILE A 386 3.12 2.46 -23.05
N ALA A 387 4.03 1.77 -22.34
CA ALA A 387 5.41 1.58 -22.76
C ALA A 387 5.51 0.83 -24.09
N LEU A 388 4.71 -0.23 -24.26
CA LEU A 388 4.61 -1.00 -25.49
C LEU A 388 4.09 -0.13 -26.65
N GLY A 389 3.02 0.62 -26.42
CA GLY A 389 2.48 1.57 -27.40
C GLY A 389 3.51 2.60 -27.84
N ALA A 390 4.21 3.22 -26.88
CA ALA A 390 5.29 4.18 -27.16
C ALA A 390 6.42 3.55 -27.97
N THR A 391 6.82 2.32 -27.63
CA THR A 391 7.85 1.56 -28.35
C THR A 391 7.45 1.26 -29.79
N LEU A 392 6.22 0.82 -30.01
CA LEU A 392 5.70 0.51 -31.35
C LEU A 392 5.60 1.77 -32.22
N ILE A 393 5.14 2.88 -31.65
CA ILE A 393 5.10 4.18 -32.34
C ILE A 393 6.51 4.64 -32.71
N LEU A 394 7.45 4.61 -31.75
CA LEU A 394 8.84 5.00 -32.00
C LEU A 394 9.47 4.14 -33.09
N ARG A 395 9.29 2.81 -33.02
CA ARG A 395 9.78 1.88 -34.04
C ARG A 395 9.21 2.17 -35.43
N ARG A 396 7.91 2.49 -35.53
CA ARG A 396 7.29 2.90 -36.81
C ARG A 396 7.81 4.25 -37.31
N SER A 397 8.01 5.23 -36.43
CA SER A 397 8.55 6.54 -36.82
C SER A 397 9.97 6.44 -37.38
N LEU A 398 10.76 5.49 -36.88
CA LEU A 398 12.09 5.22 -37.40
C LEU A 398 12.04 4.62 -38.82
N LEU A 399 10.96 3.91 -39.20
CA LEU A 399 10.75 3.40 -40.58
C LEU A 399 10.69 4.54 -41.60
N GLY A 400 9.91 5.60 -41.31
CA GLY A 400 9.79 6.76 -42.19
C GLY A 400 11.08 7.59 -42.32
N TYR A 401 11.90 7.63 -41.27
CA TYR A 401 13.15 8.41 -41.30
C TYR A 401 14.20 7.84 -42.27
N GLN A 402 14.18 6.54 -42.56
CA GLN A 402 15.11 5.94 -43.53
C GLN A 402 14.65 6.12 -44.97
N THR A 403 13.37 6.40 -45.22
CA THR A 403 12.84 6.59 -46.57
C THR A 403 12.95 8.02 -47.08
N GLU A 404 13.23 9.01 -46.22
CA GLU A 404 13.45 10.41 -46.63
C GLU A 404 14.94 10.80 -46.73
N SER A 405 15.87 9.92 -46.30
CA SER A 405 17.31 10.18 -46.32
C SER A 405 18.07 9.46 -47.45
N ILE A 406 17.34 8.91 -48.43
CA ILE A 406 17.83 8.30 -49.67
C ILE A 406 17.08 8.99 -50.80
#